data_AF-I0KHM1-F1
#
_entry.id   AF-I0KHM1-F1
#
_cell.length_a   1.000
_cell.length_b   1.000
_cell.length_c   1.000
_cell.angle_alpha   90.00
_cell.angle_beta   90.00
_cell.angle_gamma   90.00
#
_symmetry.space_group_name_H-M   'P 1'
#
loop_
_entity.id
_entity.type
_entity.pdbx_description
1 polymer ?
#
loop_
_entity_poly.entity_id
_entity_poly.type
_entity_poly.pdbx_seq_one_letter_code
_entity_poly.pdbx_strand_id
1 'polypeptide(L)' 'MAHEHHKEAAYHFGEAAKHHQKAQELHEAGEHEKEAHEAYQAYGHHNLADQHAQAAAEHHAEGHDKTHSDPIA' A
#
# COMPACT_ATOMS: atom_id res chain seq x y z
N MET A 1 7.13 14.74 8.69
CA MET A 1 6.72 13.40 9.14
C MET A 1 6.61 12.40 7.97
N ALA A 2 7.40 12.55 6.89
CA ALA A 2 7.34 11.66 5.72
C ALA A 2 7.81 10.21 6.00
N HIS A 3 8.38 9.95 7.17
CA HIS A 3 8.97 8.66 7.51
C HIS A 3 7.97 7.57 7.88
N GLU A 4 6.69 7.89 8.14
CA GLU A 4 5.70 6.88 8.55
C GLU A 4 4.97 6.24 7.37
N HIS A 5 4.75 6.97 6.28
CA HIS A 5 3.97 6.46 5.14
C HIS A 5 4.61 5.26 4.43
N HIS A 6 5.94 5.22 4.26
CA HIS A 6 6.59 4.02 3.70
C HIS A 6 6.46 2.81 4.62
N LYS A 7 6.47 3.01 5.95
CA LYS A 7 6.29 1.94 6.92
C LYS A 7 4.86 1.41 6.90
N GLU A 8 3.88 2.30 6.86
CA GLU A 8 2.45 1.95 6.79
C GLU A 8 2.09 1.27 5.46
N ALA A 9 2.61 1.78 4.34
CA ALA A 9 2.47 1.15 3.04
C ALA A 9 3.03 -0.28 3.04
N ALA A 10 4.26 -0.46 3.53
CA ALA A 10 4.89 -1.78 3.60
C ALA A 10 4.11 -2.75 4.50
N TYR A 11 3.61 -2.28 5.64
CA TYR A 11 2.76 -3.07 6.53
C TYR A 11 1.50 -3.56 5.80
N HIS A 12 0.76 -2.66 5.17
CA HIS A 12 -0.49 -3.00 4.50
C HIS A 12 -0.27 -3.86 3.24
N PHE A 13 0.78 -3.64 2.45
CA PHE A 13 1.14 -4.56 1.37
C PHE A 13 1.48 -5.96 1.89
N GLY A 14 2.16 -6.04 3.04
CA GLY A 14 2.45 -7.31 3.71
C GLY A 14 1.19 -8.07 4.11
N GLU A 15 0.21 -7.39 4.72
CA GLU A 15 -1.08 -7.99 5.08
C GLU A 15 -1.89 -8.39 3.84
N ALA A 16 -1.94 -7.54 2.80
CA ALA A 16 -2.60 -7.87 1.54
C ALA A 16 -2.02 -9.13 0.90
N ALA A 17 -0.69 -9.28 0.90
CA ALA A 17 -0.03 -10.48 0.38
C ALA A 17 -0.41 -11.73 1.18
N LYS A 18 -0.47 -11.66 2.52
CA LYS A 18 -0.91 -12.79 3.36
C LYS A 18 -2.35 -13.20 3.06
N HIS A 19 -3.26 -12.24 2.94
CA HIS A 19 -4.66 -12.53 2.61
C HIS A 19 -4.80 -13.14 1.20
N HIS A 20 -4.05 -12.66 0.20
CA HIS A 20 -4.04 -13.28 -1.12
C HIS A 20 -3.48 -14.71 -1.11
N GLN A 21 -2.39 -14.97 -0.36
CA GLN A 21 -1.89 -16.32 -0.15
C GLN A 21 -2.96 -17.21 0.48
N LYS A 22 -3.68 -16.71 1.48
CA LYS A 22 -4.74 -17.47 2.13
C LYS A 22 -5.94 -17.73 1.22
N ALA A 23 -6.34 -16.75 0.41
CA ALA A 23 -7.38 -16.91 -0.58
C ALA A 23 -7.04 -18.02 -1.58
N GLN A 24 -5.77 -18.09 -2.05
CA GLN A 24 -5.29 -19.16 -2.92
C GLN A 24 -5.40 -20.54 -2.25
N GLU A 25 -4.99 -20.68 -0.99
CA GLU A 25 -5.13 -21.95 -0.25
C GLU A 25 -6.60 -22.38 -0.12
N LEU A 26 -7.50 -21.42 0.13
CA LEU A 26 -8.94 -21.69 0.26
C LEU A 26 -9.57 -22.05 -1.08
N HIS A 27 -9.11 -21.44 -2.17
CA HIS A 27 -9.51 -21.80 -3.54
C HIS A 27 -9.16 -23.27 -3.84
N GLU A 28 -7.93 -23.67 -3.54
CA GLU A 28 -7.45 -25.04 -3.72
C GLU A 28 -8.20 -26.04 -2.84
N ALA A 29 -8.67 -25.62 -1.67
CA ALA A 29 -9.52 -26.41 -0.78
C ALA A 29 -11.01 -26.45 -1.20
N GLY A 30 -11.42 -25.66 -2.20
CA GLY A 30 -12.83 -25.52 -2.62
C GLY A 30 -13.70 -24.69 -1.66
N GLU A 31 -13.09 -23.92 -0.76
CA GLU A 31 -13.77 -23.07 0.23
C GLU A 31 -14.03 -21.66 -0.32
N HIS A 32 -14.79 -21.56 -1.42
CA HIS A 32 -14.95 -20.33 -2.20
C HIS A 32 -15.54 -19.13 -1.44
N GLU A 33 -16.42 -19.37 -0.46
CA GLU A 33 -16.97 -18.27 0.36
C GLU A 33 -15.89 -17.60 1.21
N LYS A 34 -14.97 -18.41 1.78
CA LYS A 34 -13.86 -17.87 2.58
C LYS A 34 -12.78 -17.29 1.68
N GLU A 35 -12.50 -17.91 0.53
CA GLU A 35 -11.63 -17.35 -0.51
C GLU A 35 -12.05 -15.91 -0.85
N ALA A 36 -13.33 -15.69 -1.16
CA ALA A 36 -13.84 -14.37 -1.51
C ALA A 36 -13.69 -13.37 -0.35
N HIS A 37 -13.88 -13.82 0.89
CA HIS A 37 -13.69 -12.99 2.08
C HIS A 37 -12.22 -12.57 2.25
N GLU A 38 -11.27 -13.49 2.11
CA GLU A 38 -9.84 -13.21 2.18
C GLU A 38 -9.40 -12.29 1.03
N ALA A 39 -9.88 -12.52 -0.19
CA ALA A 39 -9.61 -11.64 -1.33
C ALA A 39 -10.12 -10.21 -1.09
N TYR A 40 -11.28 -10.05 -0.45
CA TYR A 40 -11.82 -8.73 -0.09
C TYR A 40 -10.95 -8.03 0.98
N GLN A 41 -10.48 -8.75 1.99
CA GLN A 41 -9.55 -8.21 2.99
C GLN A 41 -8.23 -7.79 2.34
N ALA A 42 -7.70 -8.60 1.42
CA ALA A 42 -6.49 -8.27 0.67
C ALA A 42 -6.64 -6.96 -0.11
N TYR A 43 -7.77 -6.79 -0.80
CA TYR A 43 -8.09 -5.57 -1.53
C TYR A 43 -8.19 -4.34 -0.62
N GLY A 44 -8.81 -4.48 0.55
CA GLY A 44 -8.87 -3.42 1.55
C GLY A 44 -7.48 -2.96 1.99
N HIS A 45 -6.59 -3.90 2.30
CA HIS A 45 -5.22 -3.60 2.66
C HIS A 45 -4.41 -3.01 1.50
N HIS A 46 -4.58 -3.51 0.27
CA HIS A 46 -3.94 -2.94 -0.91
C HIS A 46 -4.28 -1.46 -1.08
N ASN A 47 -5.55 -1.08 -0.96
CA ASN A 47 -5.97 0.31 -1.11
C ASN A 47 -5.35 1.23 -0.05
N LEU A 48 -5.27 0.78 1.20
CA LEU A 48 -4.60 1.53 2.26
C LEU A 48 -3.10 1.69 1.96
N ALA A 49 -2.45 0.62 1.49
CA ALA A 49 -1.05 0.65 1.13
C ALA A 49 -0.77 1.65 -0.01
N ASP A 50 -1.61 1.65 -1.05
CA ASP A 50 -1.54 2.60 -2.17
C ASP A 50 -1.73 4.04 -1.71
N GLN A 51 -2.68 4.31 -0.82
CA GLN A 51 -2.88 5.65 -0.24
C GLN A 51 -1.62 6.15 0.47
N HIS A 52 -0.99 5.31 1.29
CA HIS A 52 0.25 5.66 1.96
C HIS A 52 1.42 5.81 0.99
N ALA A 53 1.54 4.95 -0.02
CA ALA A 53 2.57 5.05 -1.05
C ALA A 53 2.44 6.35 -1.86
N GLN A 54 1.22 6.72 -2.22
CA GLN A 54 0.92 7.98 -2.91
C GLN A 54 1.25 9.19 -2.03
N ALA A 55 0.83 9.20 -0.76
CA ALA A 55 1.17 10.28 0.16
C ALA A 55 2.69 10.44 0.35
N ALA A 56 3.43 9.32 0.44
CA ALA A 56 4.89 9.35 0.49
C ALA A 56 5.51 9.96 -0.77
N ALA A 57 4.99 9.61 -1.95
CA ALA A 57 5.46 10.13 -3.23
C ALA A 57 5.14 11.62 -3.40
N GLU A 58 3.94 12.07 -3.03
CA GLU A 58 3.53 13.48 -3.07
C GLU A 58 4.39 14.34 -2.14
N HIS A 59 4.67 13.86 -0.92
CA HIS A 59 5.59 14.54 -0.01
C HIS A 59 7.03 14.62 -0.52
N HIS A 60 7.48 13.64 -1.31
CA HIS A 60 8.78 13.73 -1.97
C HIS A 60 8.78 14.82 -3.06
N ALA A 61 7.71 14.91 -3.85
CA ALA A 61 7.54 15.93 -4.89
C ALA A 61 7.46 17.36 -4.33
N GLU A 62 6.71 17.59 -3.25
CA GLU A 62 6.60 18.91 -2.59
C GLU A 62 7.93 19.41 -1.98
N GLY A 63 8.83 18.50 -1.60
CA GLY A 63 10.18 18.84 -1.14
C GLY A 63 11.11 19.24 -2.29
N HIS A 64 10.91 18.67 -3.47
CA HIS A 64 11.72 18.95 -4.65
C HIS A 64 11.39 20.32 -5.29
N ASP A 65 10.12 20.75 -5.25
CA ASP A 65 9.71 22.06 -5.79
C ASP A 65 10.23 23.24 -4.94
N LYS A 66 10.49 23.03 -3.64
CA LYS A 66 10.98 24.10 -2.74
C LYS A 66 12.49 24.34 -2.80
N THR A 67 13.25 23.50 -3.50
CA THR A 67 14.72 23.57 -3.54
C THR A 67 15.29 24.02 -4.89
N HIS A 68 14.44 24.45 -5.83
CA HIS A 68 14.87 24.98 -7.14
C HIS A 68 14.58 26.49 -7.34
N SER A 69 14.57 27.27 -6.27
CA SER A 69 14.60 28.74 -6.36
C SER A 69 16.01 29.24 -6.02
N ASP A 70 17.00 28.87 -6.83
CA ASP A 70 18.27 29.59 -6.83
C ASP A 70 18.00 30.99 -7.43
N PRO A 71 18.27 32.10 -6.72
CA PRO A 71 18.17 33.41 -7.30
C PRO A 71 19.29 33.54 -8.35
N ILE A 72 18.87 33.74 -9.60
CA ILE A 72 19.78 34.13 -10.68
C ILE A 72 20.44 35.45 -10.25
N ALA A 73 21.74 35.39 -9.98
CA ALA A 73 22.60 36.55 -9.70
C ALA A 73 22.91 37.33 -10.98
#